data_AF-A0A0P9FHM0-F1
#
_entry.id   AF-A0A0P9FHM0-F1
#
_cell.length_a   1.000
_cell.length_b   1.000
_cell.length_c   1.000
_cell.angle_alpha   90.00
_cell.angle_beta   90.00
_cell.angle_gamma   90.00
#
_symmetry.space_group_name_H-M   'P 1'
#
loop_
_entity.id
_entity.type
_entity.pdbx_description
1 polymer ?
#
loop_
_entity_poly.entity_id
_entity_poly.type
_entity_poly.pdbx_seq_one_letter_code
_entity_poly.pdbx_strand_id
1 'polypeptide(L)'
;MSMSLPLRRARTLALTTPALFLLVLLAALLPRVFTLDRPLTVDEAYFWQNRSAAFLQALTSGNFADTIITGHPGVTTMWLGSLGILLERALQALGVIGPATPPTHLALLRLPVACA
;
A
#
# COMPACT_ATOMS: atom_id res chain seq x y z
N MET A 1 -34.23 43.34 9.45
CA MET A 1 -34.56 42.00 8.93
C MET A 1 -33.39 41.08 9.26
N SER A 2 -33.42 40.38 10.40
CA SER A 2 -32.32 39.51 10.85
C SER A 2 -32.59 38.09 10.35
N MET A 3 -31.73 37.60 9.45
CA MET A 3 -31.86 36.28 8.83
C MET A 3 -31.06 35.26 9.64
N SER A 4 -31.70 34.62 10.62
CA SER A 4 -31.12 33.53 11.40
C SER A 4 -31.09 32.23 10.58
N LEU A 5 -29.91 31.85 10.07
CA LEU A 5 -29.71 30.55 9.43
C LEU A 5 -29.89 29.39 10.45
N PRO A 6 -30.55 28.28 10.07
CA PRO A 6 -30.85 27.19 11.00
C PRO A 6 -29.58 26.37 11.30
N LEU A 7 -29.06 26.52 12.52
CA LEU A 7 -27.90 25.80 13.08
C LEU A 7 -27.99 24.26 12.94
N ARG A 8 -29.20 23.71 12.77
CA ARG A 8 -29.45 22.27 12.60
C ARG A 8 -28.94 21.71 11.26
N ARG A 9 -29.02 22.47 10.16
CA ARG A 9 -28.51 22.04 8.84
C ARG A 9 -26.98 21.99 8.81
N ALA A 10 -26.34 22.94 9.50
CA ALA A 10 -24.88 23.01 9.57
C ALA A 10 -24.27 21.80 10.30
N ARG A 11 -24.90 21.32 11.40
CA ARG A 11 -24.43 20.15 12.15
C ARG A 11 -24.64 18.82 11.42
N THR A 12 -25.75 18.61 10.71
CA THR A 12 -25.94 17.39 9.92
C THR A 12 -24.94 17.33 8.77
N LEU A 13 -24.75 18.42 8.02
CA LEU A 13 -23.73 18.48 6.96
C LEU A 13 -22.32 18.21 7.51
N ALA A 14 -21.98 18.78 8.67
CA ALA A 14 -20.66 18.63 9.28
C ALA A 14 -20.34 17.20 9.77
N LEU A 15 -21.33 16.41 10.20
CA LEU A 15 -21.11 14.99 10.58
C LEU A 15 -21.30 14.02 9.40
N THR A 16 -22.11 14.36 8.41
CA THR A 16 -22.31 13.49 7.23
C THR A 16 -21.08 13.42 6.35
N THR A 17 -20.33 14.52 6.23
CA THR A 17 -19.13 14.58 5.41
C THR A 17 -18.01 13.64 5.88
N PRO A 18 -17.57 13.64 7.15
CA PRO A 18 -16.55 12.70 7.62
C PRO A 18 -17.03 11.24 7.59
N ALA A 19 -18.32 10.99 7.87
CA ALA A 19 -18.89 9.65 7.76
C ALA A 19 -18.87 9.13 6.31
N LEU A 20 -19.15 10.00 5.34
CA LEU A 20 -19.06 9.66 3.91
C LEU A 20 -17.60 9.42 3.49
N PHE A 21 -16.65 10.24 3.94
CA PHE A 21 -15.22 9.99 3.67
C PHE A 21 -14.75 8.66 4.26
N LEU A 22 -15.14 8.36 5.50
CA LEU A 22 -14.83 7.07 6.12
C LEU A 22 -15.47 5.91 5.35
N LEU A 23 -16.72 6.05 4.93
CA LEU A 23 -17.40 5.03 4.12
C LEU A 23 -16.67 4.79 2.80
N VAL A 24 -16.27 5.84 2.09
CA VAL A 24 -15.52 5.75 0.83
C VAL A 24 -14.14 5.13 1.07
N LEU A 25 -13.44 5.54 2.12
CA LEU A 25 -12.15 4.97 2.51
C LEU A 25 -12.27 3.46 2.76
N LEU A 26 -13.23 3.04 3.58
CA LEU A 26 -13.43 1.63 3.91
C LEU A 26 -13.89 0.82 2.69
N ALA A 27 -14.81 1.35 1.89
CA ALA A 27 -15.27 0.70 0.65
C ALA A 27 -14.12 0.51 -0.35
N ALA A 28 -13.15 1.42 -0.38
CA ALA A 28 -11.97 1.33 -1.22
C ALA A 28 -10.87 0.44 -0.61
N LEU A 29 -10.63 0.50 0.70
CA LEU A 29 -9.51 -0.17 1.37
C LEU A 29 -9.80 -1.65 1.66
N LEU A 30 -11.01 -1.99 2.11
CA LEU A 30 -11.33 -3.36 2.53
C LEU A 30 -11.10 -4.40 1.41
N PRO A 31 -11.58 -4.21 0.16
CA PRO A 31 -11.33 -5.17 -0.90
C PRO A 31 -9.83 -5.36 -1.21
N ARG A 32 -9.03 -4.31 -1.03
CA ARG A 32 -7.57 -4.36 -1.29
C ARG A 32 -6.83 -5.15 -0.22
N VAL A 33 -7.18 -4.96 1.05
CA VAL A 33 -6.53 -5.65 2.18
C VAL A 33 -6.90 -7.14 2.21
N PHE A 34 -8.13 -7.52 1.89
CA PHE A 34 -8.56 -8.92 1.88
C PHE A 34 -8.06 -9.74 0.68
N THR A 35 -7.28 -9.14 -0.22
CA THR A 35 -6.77 -9.82 -1.43
C THR A 35 -5.25 -9.74 -1.55
N LEU A 36 -4.56 -9.34 -0.49
CA LEU A 36 -3.11 -9.13 -0.49
C LEU A 36 -2.30 -10.41 -0.76
N ASP A 37 -2.79 -11.55 -0.27
CA ASP A 37 -2.13 -12.86 -0.32
C ASP A 37 -2.22 -13.56 -1.69
N ARG A 38 -3.02 -13.02 -2.63
CA ARG A 38 -3.25 -13.60 -3.95
C ARG A 38 -2.95 -12.62 -5.08
N PRO A 39 -2.17 -13.00 -6.11
CA PRO A 39 -1.93 -12.13 -7.26
C PRO A 39 -3.24 -11.90 -8.03
N LEU A 40 -3.51 -10.65 -8.42
CA LEU A 40 -4.70 -10.33 -9.24
C LEU A 40 -4.43 -10.54 -10.72
N THR A 41 -3.18 -10.33 -11.16
CA THR A 41 -2.73 -10.55 -12.53
C THR A 41 -1.38 -11.26 -12.58
N VAL A 42 -1.08 -11.88 -13.73
CA VAL A 42 0.23 -12.51 -13.99
C VAL A 42 1.36 -11.50 -13.80
N ASP A 43 1.18 -10.26 -14.25
CA ASP A 43 2.24 -9.25 -14.16
C ASP A 43 2.57 -8.85 -12.71
N GLU A 44 1.57 -8.89 -11.84
CA GLU A 44 1.69 -8.61 -10.41
C GLU A 44 2.46 -9.71 -9.66
N ALA A 45 2.26 -10.97 -10.07
CA ALA A 45 2.98 -12.11 -9.51
C ALA A 45 4.46 -12.14 -9.93
N TYR A 46 4.73 -11.92 -11.21
CA TYR A 46 6.05 -12.22 -11.76
C TYR A 46 6.96 -11.01 -11.96
N PHE A 47 6.41 -9.83 -12.30
CA PHE A 47 7.24 -8.66 -12.59
C PHE A 47 7.46 -7.79 -11.37
N TRP A 48 6.39 -7.36 -10.69
CA TRP A 48 6.52 -6.31 -9.69
C TRP A 48 7.24 -6.76 -8.40
N GLN A 49 7.19 -8.04 -8.06
CA GLN A 49 7.90 -8.60 -6.91
C GLN A 49 9.41 -8.60 -7.16
N ASN A 50 9.83 -9.19 -8.29
CA ASN A 50 11.22 -9.26 -8.70
C ASN A 50 11.81 -7.86 -8.93
N ARG A 51 11.05 -6.95 -9.54
CA ARG A 51 11.48 -5.57 -9.76
C ARG A 51 11.66 -4.81 -8.44
N SER A 52 10.75 -4.98 -7.49
CA SER A 52 10.87 -4.33 -6.17
C SER A 52 12.08 -4.87 -5.40
N ALA A 53 12.34 -6.17 -5.47
CA ALA A 53 13.52 -6.77 -4.85
C ALA A 53 14.83 -6.28 -5.49
N ALA A 54 14.91 -6.26 -6.83
CA ALA A 54 16.07 -5.75 -7.55
C ALA A 54 16.30 -4.25 -7.29
N PHE A 55 15.22 -3.45 -7.26
CA PHE A 55 15.29 -2.04 -6.92
C PHE A 55 15.81 -1.81 -5.50
N LEU A 56 15.30 -2.55 -4.51
CA LEU A 56 15.79 -2.49 -3.14
C LEU A 56 17.26 -2.90 -3.04
N GLN A 57 17.69 -3.92 -3.80
CA GLN A 57 19.09 -4.33 -3.87
C GLN A 57 19.98 -3.21 -4.43
N ALA A 58 19.58 -2.58 -5.54
CA ALA A 58 20.31 -1.46 -6.13
C ALA A 58 20.44 -0.29 -5.14
N LEU A 59 19.35 0.05 -4.42
CA LEU A 59 19.37 1.07 -3.37
C LEU A 59 20.32 0.72 -2.21
N THR A 60 20.22 -0.49 -1.68
CA THR A 60 20.98 -0.92 -0.50
C THR A 60 22.45 -1.18 -0.79
N SER A 61 22.80 -1.48 -2.04
CA SER A 61 24.19 -1.62 -2.50
C SER A 61 24.85 -0.30 -2.89
N GLY A 62 24.07 0.80 -2.97
CA GLY A 62 24.55 2.11 -3.45
C GLY A 62 24.74 2.21 -4.96
N ASN A 63 24.40 1.15 -5.72
CA ASN A 63 24.46 1.13 -7.17
C ASN A 63 23.21 1.78 -7.77
N PHE A 64 23.08 3.10 -7.62
CA PHE A 64 21.86 3.80 -8.05
C PHE A 64 21.57 3.69 -9.55
N ALA A 65 22.58 3.49 -10.40
CA ALA A 65 22.39 3.24 -11.82
C ALA A 65 21.51 1.98 -12.07
N ASP A 66 21.62 0.98 -11.20
CA ASP A 66 20.85 -0.27 -11.30
C ASP A 66 19.39 -0.11 -10.84
N THR A 67 18.99 1.07 -10.33
CA THR A 67 17.58 1.36 -10.02
C THR A 67 16.71 1.52 -11.27
N ILE A 68 17.34 1.63 -12.45
CA ILE A 68 16.66 1.70 -13.76
C ILE A 68 16.28 0.27 -14.20
N ILE A 69 15.25 -0.28 -13.55
CA ILE A 69 14.84 -1.67 -13.79
C ILE A 69 14.09 -1.86 -15.12
N THR A 70 13.26 -0.90 -15.53
CA THR A 70 12.54 -0.92 -16.81
C THR A 70 12.26 0.51 -17.28
N GLY A 71 12.08 0.72 -18.59
CA GLY A 71 11.85 2.04 -19.18
C GLY A 71 10.47 2.65 -18.93
N HIS A 72 9.55 1.93 -18.29
CA HIS A 72 8.17 2.38 -18.02
C HIS A 72 8.03 2.92 -16.58
N PRO A 73 7.04 3.80 -16.31
CA PRO A 73 6.82 4.34 -14.97
C PRO A 73 6.46 3.22 -13.98
N GLY A 74 7.31 3.03 -12.97
CA GLY A 74 7.10 2.03 -11.92
C GLY A 74 7.84 2.31 -10.61
N VAL A 75 8.51 3.45 -10.51
CA VAL A 75 9.40 3.77 -9.38
C VAL A 75 8.64 3.80 -8.05
N THR A 76 7.47 4.45 -8.01
CA THR A 76 6.63 4.48 -6.80
C THR A 76 6.17 3.08 -6.38
N THR A 77 5.77 2.24 -7.34
CA THR A 77 5.42 0.84 -7.08
C THR A 77 6.60 0.07 -6.50
N MET A 78 7.81 0.25 -7.04
CA MET A 78 9.02 -0.40 -6.54
C MET A 78 9.41 0.10 -5.15
N TRP A 79 9.22 1.39 -4.84
CA TRP A 79 9.39 1.92 -3.49
C TRP A 79 8.41 1.27 -2.49
N LEU A 80 7.12 1.21 -2.83
CA LEU A 80 6.10 0.61 -1.97
C LEU A 80 6.34 -0.90 -1.78
N GLY A 81 6.72 -1.62 -2.83
CA GLY A 81 7.13 -3.02 -2.72
C GLY A 81 8.40 -3.20 -1.87
N SER A 82 9.39 -2.32 -2.04
CA SER A 82 10.61 -2.31 -1.22
C SER A 82 10.30 -2.10 0.27
N LEU A 83 9.38 -1.19 0.59
CA LEU A 83 8.89 -0.98 1.96
C LEU A 83 8.23 -2.23 2.52
N GLY A 84 7.47 -2.97 1.71
CA GLY A 84 6.85 -4.24 2.11
C GLY A 84 7.90 -5.31 2.45
N ILE A 85 8.95 -5.43 1.64
CA ILE A 85 10.10 -6.33 1.91
C ILE A 85 10.81 -5.93 3.21
N LEU A 86 11.04 -4.64 3.42
CA LEU A 86 11.69 -4.15 4.65
C LEU A 86 10.81 -4.38 5.88
N LEU A 87 9.50 -4.19 5.77
CA LEU A 87 8.55 -4.48 6.84
C LEU A 87 8.57 -5.96 7.20
N GLU A 88 8.54 -6.86 6.21
CA GLU A 88 8.66 -8.30 6.46
C GLU A 88 9.94 -8.65 7.21
N ARG A 89 11.09 -8.14 6.75
CA ARG A 89 12.39 -8.36 7.43
C ARG A 89 12.38 -7.83 8.85
N ALA A 90 11.78 -6.66 9.08
CA ALA A 90 11.67 -6.08 10.41
C ALA A 90 10.77 -6.93 11.33
N LEU A 91 9.61 -7.37 10.85
CA LEU A 91 8.70 -8.23 11.63
C LEU A 91 9.33 -9.60 11.95
N GLN A 92 10.09 -10.17 11.01
CA GLN A 92 10.87 -11.39 11.24
C GLN A 92 11.96 -11.17 12.28
N ALA A 93 12.74 -10.08 12.15
CA ALA A 93 13.81 -9.75 13.11
C ALA A 93 13.28 -9.49 14.52
N LEU A 94 12.07 -8.95 14.64
CA LEU A 94 11.36 -8.75 15.91
C LEU A 94 10.70 -10.02 16.47
N GLY A 95 10.71 -11.14 15.72
CA GLY A 95 10.05 -12.38 16.12
C GLY A 95 8.52 -12.33 16.11
N VAL A 96 7.92 -11.32 15.47
CA VAL A 96 6.46 -11.17 15.34
C VAL A 96 5.90 -12.22 14.38
N ILE A 97 6.65 -12.52 13.33
CA ILE A 97 6.32 -13.55 12.33
C ILE A 97 7.49 -14.53 12.20
N GLY A 98 7.17 -15.78 11.86
CA GLY A 98 8.17 -16.79 11.49
C GLY A 98 8.75 -16.56 10.08
N PRO A 99 9.47 -17.55 9.52
CA PRO A 99 9.93 -17.50 8.13
C PRO A 99 8.74 -17.24 7.19
N ALA A 100 8.88 -16.27 6.28
CA ALA A 100 7.76 -15.94 5.39
C ALA A 100 7.42 -17.09 4.46
N THR A 101 6.15 -17.47 4.47
CA THR A 101 5.56 -18.32 3.44
C THR A 101 5.21 -17.47 2.21
N PRO A 102 5.06 -18.04 1.01
CA PRO A 102 4.72 -17.26 -0.19
C PRO A 102 3.49 -16.35 0.00
N PRO A 103 2.36 -16.80 0.59
CA PRO A 103 1.22 -15.91 0.86
C PRO A 103 1.54 -14.75 1.81
N THR A 104 2.33 -15.00 2.86
CA THR A 104 2.75 -13.97 3.82
C THR A 104 3.67 -12.94 3.17
N HIS A 105 4.61 -13.41 2.34
CA HIS A 105 5.50 -12.55 1.56
C HIS A 105 4.70 -11.63 0.63
N LEU A 106 3.76 -12.20 -0.13
CA LEU A 106 2.86 -11.43 -0.99
C LEU A 106 2.05 -10.40 -0.22
N ALA A 107 1.53 -10.80 0.95
CA ALA A 107 0.70 -9.94 1.75
C ALA A 107 1.47 -8.71 2.25
N LEU A 108 2.69 -8.91 2.75
CA LEU A 108 3.54 -7.83 3.27
C LEU A 108 4.12 -6.97 2.15
N LEU A 109 4.51 -7.58 1.03
CA LEU A 109 4.97 -6.87 -0.16
C LEU A 109 3.92 -5.87 -0.68
N ARG A 110 2.63 -6.26 -0.66
CA ARG A 110 1.54 -5.48 -1.25
C ARG A 110 0.83 -4.56 -0.26
N LEU A 111 1.04 -4.75 1.04
CA LEU A 111 0.39 -3.93 2.07
C LEU A 111 0.63 -2.42 1.87
N PRO A 112 1.86 -1.93 1.59
CA PRO A 112 2.07 -0.51 1.34
C PRO A 112 1.38 -0.01 0.07
N VAL A 113 1.26 -0.87 -0.96
CA VAL A 113 0.56 -0.55 -2.21
C VAL A 113 -0.95 -0.42 -1.98
N ALA A 114 -1.53 -1.25 -1.10
CA ALA A 114 -2.95 -1.16 -0.76
C ALA A 114 -3.32 0.09 0.05
N CYS A 115 -2.34 0.72 0.70
CA CYS A 115 -2.52 1.90 1.55
C CYS A 115 -2.21 3.24 0.86
N ALA A 116 -1.61 3.23 -0.33
CA ALA A 116 -1.27 4.42 -1.12
C ALA A 116 -2.44 4.88 -2.00
#